data_AF-A0A0D0DY29-F1
#
_entry.id   AF-A0A0D0DY29-F1
#
_cell.length_a   1.000
_cell.length_b   1.000
_cell.length_c   1.000
_cell.angle_alpha   90.00
_cell.angle_beta   90.00
_cell.angle_gamma   90.00
#
_symmetry.space_group_name_H-M   'P 1'
#
loop_
_entity.id
_entity.type
_entity.pdbx_description
1 polymer ?
#
loop_
_entity_poly.entity_id
_entity_poly.type
_entity_poly.pdbx_seq_one_letter_code
_entity_poly.pdbx_strand_id
1 'polypeptide(L)'
;MLGMLRGHVYIRAFVFILAGVTFQVSRDQAGLTWENYQQGIELWRRCKRIRSPYLGQDLELYPKKKFIGYAGMDQATVDLLTKGKSRIDMKESARWGYAMYITDNPAMAKFFSEWIKADAFGANAKTYVCALWARDGDLFNSIGKIWVPELGDLQTDNKHWDKAKTAWSQEDRDRRVAHWGVKTPYILFSRHHWMEDMPIPKNTRWNEMVVYPQIQDAMFLTYPMTHHQNEEKIKKAYVPFDQQIKTWNITVPDETWQDFKKHGEHFIKL
;
A
#
# COMPACT_ATOMS: atom_id res chain seq x y z
N MET A 1 33.63 -1.66 -46.82
CA MET A 1 33.88 -1.73 -45.37
C MET A 1 32.87 -0.78 -44.71
N LEU A 2 31.63 -1.25 -44.51
CA LEU A 2 30.54 -0.46 -43.92
C LEU A 2 30.51 -0.73 -42.41
N GLY A 3 30.91 0.28 -41.63
CA GLY A 3 30.82 0.27 -40.18
C GLY A 3 29.37 0.30 -39.74
N MET A 4 28.89 -0.84 -39.23
CA MET A 4 27.56 -1.00 -38.67
C MET A 4 27.53 -0.31 -37.30
N LEU A 5 26.96 0.90 -37.24
CA LEU A 5 26.57 1.56 -35.99
C LEU A 5 25.48 0.72 -35.32
N ARG A 6 25.88 -0.18 -34.42
CA ARG A 6 24.97 -0.79 -33.43
C ARG A 6 24.61 0.27 -32.39
N GLY A 7 23.68 1.13 -32.76
CA GLY A 7 22.95 1.93 -31.79
C GLY A 7 22.04 0.99 -31.00
N HIS A 8 22.47 0.61 -29.79
CA HIS A 8 21.55 0.07 -28.80
C HIS A 8 20.55 1.16 -28.43
N VAL A 9 19.44 1.21 -29.15
CA VAL A 9 18.27 1.98 -28.73
C VAL A 9 17.68 1.24 -27.54
N TYR A 10 18.16 1.59 -26.34
CA TYR A 10 17.44 1.28 -25.11
C TYR A 10 16.12 2.07 -25.16
N ILE A 11 15.08 1.48 -25.75
CA ILE A 11 13.72 1.98 -25.55
C ILE A 11 13.37 1.66 -24.10
N ARG A 12 13.72 2.56 -23.18
CA ARG A 12 13.17 2.61 -21.83
C ARG A 12 11.70 3.02 -21.98
N ALA A 13 10.85 2.09 -22.40
CA ALA A 13 9.42 2.30 -22.44
C ALA A 13 8.91 2.36 -20.99
N PHE A 14 8.91 3.56 -20.41
CA PHE A 14 8.09 3.84 -19.23
C PHE A 14 6.65 3.95 -19.72
N VAL A 15 5.86 2.89 -19.52
CA VAL A 15 4.42 3.06 -19.59
C VAL A 15 4.03 3.87 -18.35
N PHE A 16 3.80 5.17 -18.55
CA PHE A 16 3.16 6.02 -17.56
C PHE A 16 1.74 5.50 -17.37
N ILE A 17 1.52 4.88 -16.22
CA ILE A 17 0.21 4.40 -15.84
C ILE A 17 -0.61 5.59 -15.34
N LEU A 18 -1.15 6.33 -16.30
CA LEU A 18 -2.29 7.20 -16.04
C LEU A 18 -3.49 6.28 -15.76
N ALA A 19 -3.95 6.25 -14.50
CA ALA A 19 -5.16 5.58 -14.00
C ALA A 19 -5.04 4.18 -13.33
N GLY A 20 -4.15 4.01 -12.34
CA GLY A 20 -4.35 2.94 -11.34
C GLY A 20 -3.93 1.55 -11.79
N VAL A 21 -2.69 1.43 -12.28
CA VAL A 21 -1.92 0.18 -12.28
C VAL A 21 -0.57 0.52 -11.63
N THR A 22 -0.04 -0.41 -10.88
CA THR A 22 1.31 -0.35 -10.30
C THR A 22 2.29 -0.54 -11.47
N PHE A 23 3.32 0.33 -11.59
CA PHE A 23 4.33 0.33 -12.68
C PHE A 23 4.54 -1.03 -13.34
N GLN A 24 4.27 -1.14 -14.65
CA GLN A 24 4.62 -2.31 -15.43
C GLN A 24 5.80 -1.97 -16.33
N VAL A 25 6.96 -2.53 -16.03
CA VAL A 25 8.15 -2.39 -16.88
C VAL A 25 8.31 -3.65 -17.71
N SER A 26 8.42 -3.52 -19.03
CA SER A 26 8.80 -4.68 -19.83
C SER A 26 10.25 -5.05 -19.52
N ARG A 27 10.46 -6.24 -18.96
CA ARG A 27 11.78 -6.84 -18.78
C ARG A 27 12.36 -7.39 -20.07
N ASP A 28 11.53 -7.58 -21.08
CA ASP A 28 11.98 -8.17 -22.32
C ASP A 28 12.79 -7.14 -23.12
N GLN A 29 14.05 -7.48 -23.39
CA GLN A 29 14.93 -6.67 -24.24
C GLN A 29 14.44 -6.61 -25.69
N ALA A 30 13.56 -7.52 -26.11
CA ALA A 30 12.89 -7.54 -27.39
C ALA A 30 11.64 -6.64 -27.47
N GLY A 31 11.20 -6.01 -26.36
CA GLY A 31 10.06 -5.09 -26.34
C GLY A 31 8.79 -5.67 -25.71
N LEU A 32 7.60 -5.36 -26.25
CA LEU A 32 6.33 -5.92 -25.78
C LEU A 32 6.09 -7.26 -26.48
N THR A 33 6.18 -8.37 -25.75
CA THR A 33 5.84 -9.69 -26.31
C THR A 33 4.37 -10.04 -26.12
N TRP A 34 3.91 -11.07 -26.82
CA TRP A 34 2.58 -11.62 -26.62
C TRP A 34 2.35 -12.07 -25.17
N GLU A 35 3.36 -12.64 -24.52
CA GLU A 35 3.28 -13.05 -23.12
C GLU A 35 3.11 -11.82 -22.20
N ASN A 36 3.93 -10.77 -22.38
CA ASN A 36 3.79 -9.54 -21.60
C ASN A 36 2.41 -8.91 -21.78
N TYR A 37 1.89 -8.92 -23.02
CA TYR A 37 0.56 -8.45 -23.33
C TYR A 37 -0.53 -9.26 -22.59
N GLN A 38 -0.47 -10.59 -22.65
CA GLN A 38 -1.43 -11.46 -21.95
C GLN A 38 -1.38 -11.26 -20.42
N GLN A 39 -0.18 -11.11 -19.85
CA GLN A 39 0.00 -10.81 -18.43
C GLN A 39 -0.65 -9.47 -18.05
N GLY A 40 -0.47 -8.43 -18.88
CA GLY A 40 -1.10 -7.12 -18.70
C GLY A 40 -2.62 -7.19 -18.77
N ILE A 41 -3.19 -7.94 -19.72
CA ILE A 41 -4.64 -8.16 -19.82
C ILE A 41 -5.19 -8.88 -18.58
N GLU A 42 -4.50 -9.90 -18.07
CA GLU A 42 -4.96 -10.61 -16.87
C GLU A 42 -4.85 -9.72 -15.62
N LEU A 43 -3.82 -8.90 -15.50
CA LEU A 43 -3.74 -7.88 -14.45
C LEU A 43 -4.91 -6.90 -14.53
N TRP A 44 -5.20 -6.37 -15.71
CA TRP A 44 -6.34 -5.49 -15.93
C TRP A 44 -7.66 -6.15 -15.53
N ARG A 45 -7.88 -7.43 -15.92
CA ARG A 45 -9.07 -8.20 -15.53
C ARG A 45 -9.17 -8.34 -14.01
N ARG A 46 -8.07 -8.65 -13.32
CA ARG A 46 -8.03 -8.72 -11.85
C ARG A 46 -8.39 -7.38 -11.21
N CYS A 47 -7.84 -6.27 -11.69
CA CYS A 47 -8.20 -4.92 -11.22
C CYS A 47 -9.69 -4.59 -11.46
N LYS A 48 -10.29 -5.06 -12.56
CA LYS A 48 -11.73 -4.88 -12.79
C LYS A 48 -12.59 -5.70 -11.84
N ARG A 49 -12.18 -6.94 -11.50
CA ARG A 49 -12.93 -7.84 -10.61
C ARG A 49 -13.09 -7.29 -9.18
N ILE A 50 -12.17 -6.45 -8.74
CA ILE A 50 -12.16 -5.92 -7.36
C ILE A 50 -12.95 -4.61 -7.20
N ARG A 51 -13.59 -4.13 -8.27
CA ARG A 51 -14.19 -2.79 -8.28
C ARG A 51 -15.56 -2.79 -7.60
N SER A 52 -15.65 -2.12 -6.45
CA SER A 52 -16.93 -1.70 -5.86
C SER A 52 -17.30 -0.32 -6.40
N PRO A 53 -18.56 -0.07 -6.82
CA PRO A 53 -18.98 1.25 -7.28
C PRO A 53 -18.77 2.31 -6.20
N TYR A 54 -18.48 3.54 -6.63
CA TYR A 54 -18.41 4.70 -5.74
C TYR A 54 -19.74 5.45 -5.80
N LEU A 55 -20.48 5.44 -4.70
CA LEU A 55 -21.80 6.04 -4.52
C LEU A 55 -21.74 7.34 -3.70
N GLY A 56 -20.54 7.84 -3.38
CA GLY A 56 -20.32 8.99 -2.49
C GLY A 56 -19.68 8.59 -1.15
N GLN A 57 -19.62 9.55 -0.22
CA GLN A 57 -19.06 9.41 1.14
C GLN A 57 -20.13 9.14 2.21
N ASP A 58 -21.29 8.58 1.83
CA ASP A 58 -22.26 8.10 2.81
C ASP A 58 -22.03 6.61 3.05
N LEU A 59 -21.65 6.24 4.28
CA LEU A 59 -21.42 4.84 4.68
C LEU A 59 -22.68 3.98 4.56
N GLU A 60 -23.88 4.55 4.64
CA GLU A 60 -25.13 3.79 4.58
C GLU A 60 -25.44 3.29 3.17
N LEU A 61 -24.83 3.88 2.14
CA LEU A 61 -24.92 3.41 0.75
C LEU A 61 -24.11 2.12 0.51
N TYR A 62 -23.34 1.66 1.49
CA TYR A 62 -22.46 0.50 1.39
C TYR A 62 -22.83 -0.55 2.45
N PRO A 63 -23.82 -1.42 2.19
CA PRO A 63 -24.32 -2.38 3.18
C PRO A 63 -23.27 -3.42 3.60
N LYS A 64 -22.31 -3.72 2.72
CA LYS A 64 -21.19 -4.62 2.98
C LYS A 64 -19.92 -3.92 3.44
N LYS A 65 -20.00 -2.65 3.85
CA LYS A 65 -18.82 -1.88 4.27
C LYS A 65 -18.03 -2.61 5.36
N LYS A 66 -16.71 -2.53 5.28
CA LYS A 66 -15.81 -3.12 6.27
C LYS A 66 -14.80 -2.09 6.74
N PHE A 67 -14.70 -1.89 8.06
CA PHE A 67 -13.67 -1.03 8.63
C PHE A 67 -12.30 -1.66 8.45
N ILE A 68 -11.32 -0.87 7.99
CA ILE A 68 -9.98 -1.36 7.66
C ILE A 68 -8.94 -0.84 8.64
N GLY A 69 -8.94 0.45 8.95
CA GLY A 69 -7.92 1.03 9.83
C GLY A 69 -7.86 2.54 9.73
N TYR A 70 -6.71 3.09 10.09
CA TYR A 70 -6.45 4.52 10.19
C TYR A 70 -5.23 4.93 9.36
N ALA A 71 -5.22 6.18 8.86
CA ALA A 71 -4.05 6.73 8.18
C ALA A 71 -3.88 8.21 8.50
N GLY A 72 -2.63 8.66 8.60
CA GLY A 72 -2.27 10.08 8.60
C GLY A 72 -2.14 10.57 7.15
N MET A 73 -2.75 11.72 6.83
CA MET A 73 -2.80 12.25 5.46
C MET A 73 -2.77 13.77 5.43
N ASP A 74 -2.20 14.35 4.39
CA ASP A 74 -2.33 15.78 4.09
C ASP A 74 -3.70 16.13 3.48
N GLN A 75 -4.09 17.40 3.52
CA GLN A 75 -5.36 17.89 2.97
C GLN A 75 -5.58 17.51 1.50
N ALA A 76 -4.56 17.63 0.64
CA ALA A 76 -4.74 17.36 -0.79
C ALA A 76 -5.01 15.88 -1.04
N THR A 77 -4.37 14.99 -0.29
CA THR A 77 -4.69 13.56 -0.28
C THR A 77 -6.14 13.32 0.17
N VAL A 78 -6.57 13.94 1.27
CA VAL A 78 -7.96 13.81 1.76
C VAL A 78 -8.97 14.27 0.71
N ASP A 79 -8.74 15.42 0.07
CA ASP A 79 -9.62 15.98 -0.98
C ASP A 79 -9.74 15.08 -2.22
N LEU A 80 -8.69 14.32 -2.54
CA LEU A 80 -8.69 13.34 -3.62
C LEU A 80 -9.47 12.09 -3.23
N LEU A 81 -9.13 11.47 -2.10
CA LEU A 81 -9.69 10.19 -1.70
C LEU A 81 -11.18 10.31 -1.32
N THR A 82 -11.59 11.43 -0.74
CA THR A 82 -13.02 11.73 -0.45
C THR A 82 -13.88 11.91 -1.72
N LYS A 83 -13.26 12.00 -2.90
CA LYS A 83 -13.95 12.01 -4.21
C LYS A 83 -13.88 10.65 -4.92
N GLY A 84 -13.49 9.59 -4.21
CA GLY A 84 -13.33 8.25 -4.78
C GLY A 84 -12.15 8.12 -5.75
N LYS A 85 -11.19 9.06 -5.71
CA LYS A 85 -9.95 8.99 -6.50
C LYS A 85 -8.86 8.24 -5.72
N SER A 86 -7.72 8.01 -6.36
CA SER A 86 -6.52 7.45 -5.74
C SER A 86 -5.44 8.50 -5.52
N ARG A 87 -4.60 8.29 -4.52
CA ARG A 87 -3.37 9.06 -4.27
C ARG A 87 -2.20 8.42 -5.02
N ILE A 88 -1.39 9.25 -5.70
CA ILE A 88 -0.04 8.91 -6.14
C ILE A 88 0.87 10.02 -5.62
N ASP A 89 1.23 9.91 -4.34
CA ASP A 89 2.12 10.90 -3.74
C ASP A 89 3.57 10.51 -3.94
N MET A 90 4.34 11.44 -4.47
CA MET A 90 5.77 11.30 -4.76
C MET A 90 6.64 12.14 -3.82
N LYS A 91 6.04 12.82 -2.82
CA LYS A 91 6.75 13.71 -1.90
C LYS A 91 7.08 13.05 -0.57
N GLU A 92 6.14 12.33 0.02
CA GLU A 92 6.36 11.61 1.28
C GLU A 92 7.33 10.43 1.10
N SER A 93 8.18 10.21 2.10
CA SER A 93 9.00 9.00 2.16
C SER A 93 8.10 7.78 2.37
N ALA A 94 8.25 6.78 1.51
CA ALA A 94 7.34 5.65 1.42
C ALA A 94 8.12 4.37 1.08
N ARG A 95 8.25 3.50 2.09
CA ARG A 95 9.08 2.29 2.06
C ARG A 95 8.59 1.19 1.12
N TRP A 96 7.33 1.23 0.72
CA TRP A 96 6.70 0.26 -0.16
C TRP A 96 6.21 0.88 -1.49
N GLY A 97 6.75 2.05 -1.83
CA GLY A 97 6.41 2.80 -3.04
C GLY A 97 5.18 3.71 -2.89
N TYR A 98 4.67 4.20 -4.02
CA TYR A 98 3.53 5.13 -4.07
C TYR A 98 2.23 4.41 -3.72
N ALA A 99 1.83 4.47 -2.45
CA ALA A 99 0.66 3.79 -1.90
C ALA A 99 0.05 4.59 -0.75
N MET A 100 -1.11 4.13 -0.28
CA MET A 100 -1.73 4.58 0.95
C MET A 100 -1.33 3.64 2.07
N TYR A 101 -0.78 4.20 3.14
CA TYR A 101 -0.28 3.49 4.30
C TYR A 101 -1.31 3.59 5.43
N ILE A 102 -1.74 2.45 5.93
CA ILE A 102 -2.81 2.28 6.90
C ILE A 102 -2.24 1.53 8.10
N THR A 103 -2.67 1.89 9.29
CA THR A 103 -2.36 1.20 10.55
C THR A 103 -3.64 0.82 11.27
N ASP A 104 -3.58 -0.26 12.04
CA ASP A 104 -4.64 -0.67 12.97
C ASP A 104 -4.75 0.25 14.19
N ASN A 105 -3.65 0.93 14.54
CA ASN A 105 -3.53 1.77 15.72
C ASN A 105 -3.78 3.27 15.39
N PRO A 106 -4.87 3.88 15.89
CA PRO A 106 -5.16 5.29 15.62
C PRO A 106 -4.09 6.25 16.17
N ALA A 107 -3.36 5.88 17.23
CA ALA A 107 -2.25 6.70 17.74
C ALA A 107 -1.08 6.74 16.75
N MET A 108 -0.80 5.61 16.08
CA MET A 108 0.20 5.57 15.01
C MET A 108 -0.22 6.43 13.82
N ALA A 109 -1.50 6.40 13.43
CA ALA A 109 -2.00 7.28 12.37
C ALA A 109 -1.87 8.77 12.73
N LYS A 110 -2.13 9.13 13.99
CA LYS A 110 -1.89 10.48 14.51
C LYS A 110 -0.42 10.87 14.43
N PHE A 111 0.48 10.00 14.88
CA PHE A 111 1.93 10.21 14.77
C PHE A 111 2.34 10.51 13.32
N PHE A 112 1.92 9.68 12.36
CA PHE A 112 2.26 9.90 10.95
C PHE A 112 1.61 11.15 10.36
N SER A 113 0.42 11.53 10.81
CA SER A 113 -0.20 12.80 10.39
C SER A 113 0.62 14.02 10.78
N GLU A 114 1.37 13.96 11.88
CA GLU A 114 2.29 15.04 12.27
C GLU A 114 3.65 14.90 11.59
N TRP A 115 4.16 13.67 11.47
CA TRP A 115 5.43 13.38 10.80
C TRP A 115 5.45 13.87 9.34
N ILE A 116 4.34 13.74 8.61
CA ILE A 116 4.18 14.24 7.22
C ILE A 116 4.49 15.75 7.10
N LYS A 117 4.21 16.54 8.15
CA LYS A 117 4.54 17.98 8.17
C LYS A 117 6.04 18.20 8.20
N ALA A 118 6.77 17.41 8.98
CA ALA A 118 8.23 17.49 9.06
C ALA A 118 8.90 16.90 7.81
N ASP A 119 8.37 15.82 7.25
CA ASP A 119 9.01 15.07 6.16
C ASP A 119 8.83 15.73 4.79
N ALA A 120 7.63 16.25 4.48
CA ALA A 120 7.24 16.54 3.09
C ALA A 120 6.57 17.90 2.85
N PHE A 121 5.72 18.40 3.75
CA PHE A 121 4.83 19.54 3.44
C PHE A 121 5.04 20.81 4.29
N GLY A 122 5.90 20.75 5.31
CA GLY A 122 6.20 21.85 6.23
C GLY A 122 5.24 21.94 7.42
N ALA A 123 5.68 22.63 8.48
CA ALA A 123 5.00 22.70 9.79
C ALA A 123 3.56 23.27 9.72
N ASN A 124 3.26 24.11 8.73
CA ASN A 124 1.95 24.72 8.54
C ASN A 124 0.98 23.87 7.70
N ALA A 125 1.41 22.69 7.24
CA ALA A 125 0.56 21.80 6.45
C ALA A 125 -0.63 21.30 7.28
N LYS A 126 -1.81 21.33 6.68
CA LYS A 126 -3.02 20.77 7.29
C LYS A 126 -3.06 19.27 7.04
N THR A 127 -3.05 18.51 8.12
CA THR A 127 -3.08 17.05 8.09
C THR A 127 -4.23 16.52 8.94
N TYR A 128 -4.60 15.26 8.68
CA TYR A 128 -5.73 14.59 9.29
C TYR A 128 -5.37 13.16 9.64
N VAL A 129 -6.01 12.65 10.69
CA VAL A 129 -6.22 11.21 10.84
C VAL A 129 -7.51 10.85 10.13
N CYS A 130 -7.45 9.86 9.25
CA CYS A 130 -8.60 9.37 8.51
C CYS A 130 -8.93 7.95 8.96
N ALA A 131 -10.23 7.64 9.07
CA ALA A 131 -10.74 6.28 9.17
C ALA A 131 -11.01 5.73 7.76
N LEU A 132 -10.53 4.52 7.49
CA LEU A 132 -10.59 3.88 6.18
C LEU A 132 -11.57 2.71 6.21
N TRP A 133 -12.40 2.66 5.17
CA TRP A 133 -13.39 1.60 4.98
C TRP A 133 -13.27 1.02 3.57
N ALA A 134 -13.36 -0.30 3.45
CA ALA A 134 -13.66 -0.93 2.18
C ALA A 134 -15.16 -0.82 1.93
N ARG A 135 -15.54 -0.41 0.71
CA ARG A 135 -16.93 -0.28 0.24
C ARG A 135 -17.66 -1.63 0.23
N ASP A 136 -16.93 -2.72 0.00
CA ASP A 136 -17.45 -4.08 0.01
C ASP A 136 -16.44 -5.02 0.69
N GLY A 137 -16.84 -5.58 1.82
CA GLY A 137 -16.04 -6.49 2.64
C GLY A 137 -15.78 -7.85 2.00
N ASP A 138 -16.70 -8.34 1.16
CA ASP A 138 -16.53 -9.61 0.45
C ASP A 138 -15.48 -9.45 -0.65
N LEU A 139 -15.57 -8.35 -1.42
CA LEU A 139 -14.53 -8.00 -2.39
C LEU A 139 -13.19 -7.80 -1.71
N PHE A 140 -13.15 -7.07 -0.59
CA PHE A 140 -11.93 -6.91 0.20
C PHE A 140 -11.33 -8.26 0.59
N ASN A 141 -12.14 -9.20 1.11
CA ASN A 141 -11.68 -10.53 1.50
C ASN A 141 -11.18 -11.35 0.30
N SER A 142 -11.76 -11.17 -0.89
CA SER A 142 -11.35 -11.89 -2.12
C SER A 142 -10.00 -11.47 -2.69
N ILE A 143 -9.50 -10.28 -2.32
CA ILE A 143 -8.21 -9.77 -2.81
C ILE A 143 -7.06 -10.50 -2.13
N GLY A 144 -6.02 -10.80 -2.93
CA GLY A 144 -4.76 -11.30 -2.42
C GLY A 144 -4.19 -10.37 -1.34
N LYS A 145 -3.96 -10.91 -0.15
CA LYS A 145 -3.33 -10.21 0.97
C LYS A 145 -2.09 -10.97 1.35
N ILE A 146 -1.00 -10.26 1.58
CA ILE A 146 0.26 -10.89 1.95
C ILE A 146 0.97 -10.10 3.04
N TRP A 147 1.51 -10.81 4.02
CA TRP A 147 2.47 -10.25 4.94
C TRP A 147 3.87 -10.41 4.36
N VAL A 148 4.59 -9.31 4.21
CA VAL A 148 5.93 -9.29 3.61
C VAL A 148 6.95 -9.11 4.73
N PRO A 149 8.03 -9.91 4.75
CA PRO A 149 9.08 -9.74 5.74
C PRO A 149 9.79 -8.40 5.52
N GLU A 150 10.36 -7.85 6.59
CA GLU A 150 11.10 -6.58 6.56
C GLU A 150 12.52 -6.78 5.99
N LEU A 151 12.60 -7.28 4.74
CA LEU A 151 13.85 -7.45 4.01
C LEU A 151 14.14 -6.18 3.20
N GLY A 152 15.30 -5.56 3.43
CA GLY A 152 15.64 -4.27 2.83
C GLY A 152 15.68 -4.26 1.29
N ASP A 153 15.86 -5.41 0.65
CA ASP A 153 15.85 -5.57 -0.80
C ASP A 153 14.43 -5.52 -1.42
N LEU A 154 13.38 -5.69 -0.61
CA LEU A 154 11.98 -5.56 -1.03
C LEU A 154 11.43 -4.13 -0.86
N GLN A 155 12.15 -3.30 -0.10
CA GLN A 155 11.77 -1.94 0.20
C GLN A 155 12.17 -1.00 -0.94
N THR A 156 11.47 0.11 -1.02
CA THR A 156 11.65 1.18 -1.99
C THR A 156 12.04 2.45 -1.24
N ASP A 157 13.02 3.18 -1.75
CA ASP A 157 13.33 4.54 -1.30
C ASP A 157 12.83 5.55 -2.34
N ASN A 158 11.53 5.78 -2.34
CA ASN A 158 10.86 6.62 -3.33
C ASN A 158 11.24 8.12 -3.24
N LYS A 159 11.87 8.55 -2.13
CA LYS A 159 12.27 9.94 -1.90
C LYS A 159 13.58 10.27 -2.59
N HIS A 160 14.52 9.33 -2.59
CA HIS A 160 15.84 9.53 -3.19
C HIS A 160 16.01 8.83 -4.54
N TRP A 161 15.19 7.82 -4.85
CA TRP A 161 15.27 7.11 -6.12
C TRP A 161 14.48 7.81 -7.22
N ASP A 162 14.98 7.71 -8.45
CA ASP A 162 14.19 8.10 -9.61
C ASP A 162 12.99 7.14 -9.81
N LYS A 163 12.06 7.57 -10.68
CA LYS A 163 10.85 6.81 -11.00
C LYS A 163 11.15 5.44 -11.60
N ALA A 164 12.27 5.31 -12.32
CA ALA A 164 12.63 4.07 -12.99
C ALA A 164 13.08 3.00 -11.99
N LYS A 165 13.96 3.39 -11.06
CA LYS A 165 14.45 2.52 -10.01
C LYS A 165 13.33 2.15 -9.05
N THR A 166 12.44 3.09 -8.73
CA THR A 166 11.21 2.83 -7.96
C THR A 166 10.31 1.79 -8.65
N ALA A 167 10.07 1.95 -9.96
CA ALA A 167 9.29 1.01 -10.75
C ALA A 167 9.92 -0.40 -10.77
N TRP A 168 11.23 -0.49 -10.96
CA TRP A 168 11.94 -1.77 -10.96
C TRP A 168 11.88 -2.48 -9.61
N SER A 169 12.08 -1.75 -8.52
CA SER A 169 11.96 -2.29 -7.15
C SER A 169 10.57 -2.86 -6.89
N GLN A 170 9.52 -2.18 -7.36
CA GLN A 170 8.16 -2.69 -7.24
C GLN A 170 7.93 -3.95 -8.07
N GLU A 171 8.43 -3.99 -9.32
CA GLU A 171 8.37 -5.18 -10.18
C GLU A 171 9.11 -6.38 -9.57
N ASP A 172 10.29 -6.16 -8.97
CA ASP A 172 11.03 -7.20 -8.27
C ASP A 172 10.25 -7.72 -7.05
N ARG A 173 9.64 -6.82 -6.28
CA ARG A 173 8.76 -7.18 -5.16
C ARG A 173 7.53 -7.96 -5.64
N ASP A 174 6.86 -7.52 -6.69
CA ASP A 174 5.68 -8.19 -7.23
C ASP A 174 5.99 -9.62 -7.70
N ARG A 175 7.17 -9.83 -8.32
CA ARG A 175 7.66 -11.17 -8.65
C ARG A 175 7.92 -12.02 -7.41
N ARG A 176 8.52 -11.46 -6.36
CA ARG A 176 8.75 -12.17 -5.10
C ARG A 176 7.42 -12.57 -4.45
N VAL A 177 6.46 -11.65 -4.40
CA VAL A 177 5.11 -11.88 -3.88
C VAL A 177 4.37 -12.95 -4.68
N ALA A 178 4.52 -12.95 -6.01
CA ALA A 178 3.98 -14.01 -6.86
C ALA A 178 4.58 -15.38 -6.59
N HIS A 179 5.87 -15.45 -6.23
CA HIS A 179 6.52 -16.70 -5.80
C HIS A 179 5.92 -17.28 -4.52
N TRP A 180 5.44 -16.41 -3.61
CA TRP A 180 4.69 -16.80 -2.42
C TRP A 180 3.20 -17.06 -2.68
N GLY A 181 2.78 -17.09 -3.95
CA GLY A 181 1.43 -17.50 -4.37
C GLY A 181 0.41 -16.36 -4.45
N VAL A 182 0.79 -15.11 -4.22
CA VAL A 182 -0.13 -13.95 -4.27
C VAL A 182 0.15 -13.11 -5.52
N LYS A 183 -0.90 -12.77 -6.29
CA LYS A 183 -0.77 -12.02 -7.55
C LYS A 183 -1.31 -10.59 -7.40
N THR A 184 -0.73 -9.65 -8.13
CA THR A 184 -1.24 -8.27 -8.23
C THR A 184 -2.64 -8.23 -8.85
N PRO A 185 -3.56 -7.34 -8.42
CA PRO A 185 -3.39 -6.42 -7.31
C PRO A 185 -3.51 -7.14 -5.96
N TYR A 186 -2.62 -6.80 -5.03
CA TYR A 186 -2.63 -7.32 -3.68
C TYR A 186 -2.49 -6.19 -2.66
N ILE A 187 -2.88 -6.48 -1.42
CA ILE A 187 -2.62 -5.63 -0.25
C ILE A 187 -1.42 -6.22 0.49
N LEU A 188 -0.47 -5.38 0.84
CA LEU A 188 0.72 -5.77 1.57
C LEU A 188 0.57 -5.39 3.05
N PHE A 189 0.92 -6.31 3.93
CA PHE A 189 1.10 -6.08 5.35
C PHE A 189 2.59 -6.18 5.66
N SER A 190 3.06 -5.38 6.60
CA SER A 190 4.44 -5.48 7.07
C SER A 190 4.53 -5.07 8.53
N ARG A 191 5.67 -5.40 9.15
CA ARG A 191 6.06 -4.81 10.43
C ARG A 191 6.99 -3.63 10.14
N HIS A 192 6.95 -2.63 11.00
CA HIS A 192 7.86 -1.50 10.93
C HIS A 192 8.49 -1.27 12.30
N HIS A 193 9.80 -1.06 12.29
CA HIS A 193 10.57 -0.73 13.49
C HIS A 193 10.08 0.55 14.16
N TRP A 194 10.21 0.59 15.49
CA TRP A 194 10.02 1.82 16.25
C TRP A 194 10.92 2.94 15.72
N MET A 195 10.33 4.12 15.55
CA MET A 195 11.03 5.38 15.31
C MET A 195 10.89 6.25 16.55
N GLU A 196 11.80 7.21 16.70
CA GLU A 196 11.73 8.19 17.79
C GLU A 196 10.34 8.86 17.84
N ASP A 197 9.85 9.09 19.06
CA ASP A 197 8.54 9.65 19.37
C ASP A 197 7.30 8.84 18.94
N MET A 198 7.47 7.61 18.45
CA MET A 198 6.31 6.75 18.18
C MET A 198 5.56 6.40 19.47
N PRO A 199 4.20 6.41 19.45
CA PRO A 199 3.35 6.11 20.60
C PRO A 199 3.21 4.60 20.87
N ILE A 200 4.32 3.87 20.79
CA ILE A 200 4.44 2.45 21.13
C ILE A 200 5.73 2.25 21.94
N PRO A 201 5.88 1.17 22.72
CA PRO A 201 7.08 0.95 23.51
C PRO A 201 8.35 0.90 22.64
N LYS A 202 9.44 1.48 23.15
CA LYS A 202 10.73 1.47 22.47
C LYS A 202 11.16 0.05 22.11
N ASN A 203 11.79 -0.12 20.95
CA ASN A 203 12.24 -1.41 20.40
C ASN A 203 11.12 -2.40 20.05
N THR A 204 9.86 -1.97 20.01
CA THR A 204 8.77 -2.79 19.46
C THR A 204 8.57 -2.49 17.97
N ARG A 205 7.71 -3.28 17.32
CA ARG A 205 7.25 -3.02 15.96
C ARG A 205 5.75 -2.82 15.92
N TRP A 206 5.26 -2.12 14.90
CA TRP A 206 3.84 -1.91 14.66
C TRP A 206 3.43 -2.48 13.31
N ASN A 207 2.11 -2.64 13.11
CA ASN A 207 1.53 -3.20 11.88
C ASN A 207 1.21 -2.12 10.87
N GLU A 208 1.76 -2.29 9.67
CA GLU A 208 1.54 -1.44 8.53
C GLU A 208 0.80 -2.22 7.44
N MET A 209 -0.21 -1.60 6.84
CA MET A 209 -0.93 -2.08 5.68
C MET A 209 -0.75 -1.09 4.53
N VAL A 210 -0.40 -1.60 3.36
CA VAL A 210 -0.09 -0.83 2.16
C VAL A 210 -1.12 -1.14 1.09
N VAL A 211 -1.83 -0.09 0.66
CA VAL A 211 -2.88 -0.16 -0.35
C VAL A 211 -2.44 0.65 -1.57
N TYR A 212 -2.16 -0.06 -2.66
CA TYR A 212 -1.74 0.55 -3.91
C TYR A 212 -2.89 1.28 -4.64
N PRO A 213 -2.59 2.26 -5.52
CA PRO A 213 -3.59 3.12 -6.15
C PRO A 213 -4.75 2.38 -6.81
N GLN A 214 -4.48 1.24 -7.47
CA GLN A 214 -5.49 0.41 -8.14
C GLN A 214 -6.50 -0.28 -7.20
N ILE A 215 -6.19 -0.34 -5.91
CA ILE A 215 -7.10 -0.86 -4.88
C ILE A 215 -7.80 0.32 -4.20
N GLN A 216 -7.09 1.44 -4.00
CA GLN A 216 -7.66 2.66 -3.41
C GLN A 216 -8.89 3.13 -4.20
N ASP A 217 -8.75 3.33 -5.51
CA ASP A 217 -9.84 3.78 -6.38
C ASP A 217 -10.96 2.72 -6.51
N ALA A 218 -10.59 1.44 -6.46
CA ALA A 218 -11.50 0.33 -6.67
C ALA A 218 -12.46 0.09 -5.50
N MET A 219 -12.07 0.37 -4.24
CA MET A 219 -12.93 0.04 -3.10
C MET A 219 -12.79 0.86 -1.83
N PHE A 220 -11.88 1.81 -1.70
CA PHE A 220 -11.72 2.49 -0.41
C PHE A 220 -12.60 3.75 -0.30
N LEU A 221 -13.01 4.03 0.94
CA LEU A 221 -13.55 5.31 1.39
C LEU A 221 -12.65 5.86 2.49
N THR A 222 -12.56 7.19 2.55
CA THR A 222 -11.68 7.91 3.46
C THR A 222 -12.48 8.94 4.22
N TYR A 223 -12.57 8.79 5.54
CA TYR A 223 -13.31 9.69 6.42
C TYR A 223 -12.34 10.46 7.31
N PRO A 224 -12.07 11.75 7.02
CA PRO A 224 -11.25 12.57 7.91
C PRO A 224 -11.96 12.70 9.26
N MET A 225 -11.22 12.45 10.33
CA MET A 225 -11.73 12.53 11.70
C MET A 225 -11.48 13.91 12.27
N THR A 226 -12.40 14.37 13.11
CA THR A 226 -12.14 15.54 13.97
C THR A 226 -11.12 15.20 15.04
N HIS A 227 -10.48 16.23 15.61
CA HIS A 227 -9.54 16.04 16.73
C HIS A 227 -10.17 15.25 17.88
N HIS A 228 -11.38 15.62 18.30
CA HIS A 228 -12.12 14.91 19.35
C HIS A 228 -12.37 13.44 19.01
N GLN A 229 -12.79 13.13 17.77
CA GLN A 229 -12.99 11.74 17.35
C GLN A 229 -11.68 10.94 17.40
N ASN A 230 -10.56 11.56 17.05
CA ASN A 230 -9.25 10.92 17.08
C ASN A 230 -8.83 10.58 18.52
N GLU A 231 -8.90 11.54 19.44
CA GLU A 231 -8.58 11.29 20.86
C GLU A 231 -9.47 10.19 21.46
N GLU A 232 -10.76 10.17 21.12
CA GLU A 232 -11.67 9.13 21.59
C GLU A 232 -11.38 7.75 21.01
N LYS A 233 -10.82 7.66 19.80
CA LYS A 233 -10.39 6.37 19.22
C LYS A 233 -9.08 5.88 19.83
N ILE A 234 -8.14 6.78 20.12
CA ILE A 234 -6.86 6.45 20.74
C ILE A 234 -7.04 5.81 22.12
N LYS A 235 -8.05 6.25 22.88
CA LYS A 235 -8.36 5.67 24.20
C LYS A 235 -9.02 4.29 24.15
N LYS A 236 -9.47 3.83 22.98
CA LYS A 236 -10.19 2.56 22.81
C LYS A 236 -9.24 1.46 22.36
N ALA A 237 -9.54 0.23 22.76
CA ALA A 237 -8.85 -0.94 22.21
C ALA A 237 -9.10 -1.03 20.70
N TYR A 238 -8.06 -1.41 19.96
CA TYR A 238 -8.13 -1.73 18.53
C TYR A 238 -7.75 -3.20 18.32
N VAL A 239 -8.09 -3.75 17.15
CA VAL A 239 -7.74 -5.13 16.79
C VAL A 239 -6.53 -5.09 15.86
N PRO A 240 -5.37 -5.62 16.29
CA PRO A 240 -4.17 -5.62 15.46
C PRO A 240 -4.33 -6.44 14.17
N PHE A 241 -3.65 -6.04 13.09
CA PHE A 241 -3.69 -6.75 11.80
C PHE A 241 -3.16 -8.19 11.89
N ASP A 242 -2.20 -8.47 12.76
CA ASP A 242 -1.72 -9.84 13.00
C ASP A 242 -2.82 -10.76 13.54
N GLN A 243 -3.78 -10.21 14.32
CA GLN A 243 -4.95 -10.96 14.77
C GLN A 243 -6.00 -11.16 13.66
N GLN A 244 -5.84 -10.50 12.52
CA GLN A 244 -6.74 -10.60 11.36
C GLN A 244 -6.24 -11.57 10.29
N ILE A 245 -5.07 -12.18 10.45
CA ILE A 245 -4.43 -13.05 9.44
C ILE A 245 -5.42 -14.09 8.88
N LYS A 246 -6.08 -14.85 9.76
CA LYS A 246 -7.06 -15.86 9.36
C LYS A 246 -8.34 -15.24 8.78
N THR A 247 -8.93 -14.27 9.49
CA THR A 247 -10.23 -13.67 9.14
C THR A 247 -10.19 -12.94 7.80
N TRP A 248 -9.03 -12.37 7.43
CA TRP A 248 -8.86 -11.62 6.19
C TRP A 248 -8.19 -12.43 5.07
N ASN A 249 -7.89 -13.71 5.34
CA ASN A 249 -7.18 -14.61 4.44
C ASN A 249 -5.83 -14.02 3.97
N ILE A 250 -5.01 -13.60 4.93
CA ILE A 250 -3.69 -13.03 4.68
C ILE A 250 -2.68 -14.17 4.53
N THR A 251 -2.01 -14.22 3.38
CA THR A 251 -0.88 -15.14 3.17
C THR A 251 0.32 -14.68 3.98
N VAL A 252 0.95 -15.58 4.73
CA VAL A 252 2.16 -15.28 5.50
C VAL A 252 3.25 -16.29 5.11
N PRO A 253 4.26 -15.88 4.32
CA PRO A 253 5.32 -16.76 3.88
C PRO A 253 6.22 -17.17 5.06
N ASP A 254 6.95 -18.28 4.92
CA ASP A 254 7.78 -18.82 6.00
C ASP A 254 8.88 -17.84 6.43
N GLU A 255 9.41 -17.04 5.51
CA GLU A 255 10.38 -15.98 5.80
C GLU A 255 9.81 -14.91 6.74
N THR A 256 8.51 -14.60 6.63
CA THR A 256 7.84 -13.69 7.56
C THR A 256 7.65 -14.32 8.93
N TRP A 257 7.29 -15.60 9.01
CA TRP A 257 7.22 -16.31 10.29
C TRP A 257 8.58 -16.34 11.00
N GLN A 258 9.66 -16.51 10.25
CA GLN A 258 11.02 -16.45 10.77
C GLN A 258 11.40 -15.04 11.25
N ASP A 259 11.00 -14.01 10.51
CA ASP A 259 11.19 -12.62 10.90
C ASP A 259 10.47 -12.29 12.22
N PHE A 260 9.21 -12.69 12.36
CA PHE A 260 8.47 -12.56 13.62
C PHE A 260 9.21 -13.23 14.78
N LYS A 261 9.63 -14.49 14.61
CA LYS A 261 10.36 -15.24 15.63
C LYS A 261 11.67 -14.56 16.02
N LYS A 262 12.43 -14.03 15.05
CA LYS A 262 13.69 -13.31 15.29
C LYS A 262 13.48 -12.05 16.14
N HIS A 263 12.29 -11.45 16.08
CA HIS A 263 11.94 -10.23 16.80
C HIS A 263 11.12 -10.51 18.09
N GLY A 264 11.03 -11.78 18.52
CA GLY A 264 10.30 -12.17 19.72
C GLY A 264 8.77 -12.06 19.58
N GLU A 265 8.26 -12.00 18.35
CA GLU A 265 6.83 -11.90 18.06
C GLU A 265 6.26 -13.32 17.93
N HIS A 266 5.47 -13.73 18.91
CA HIS A 266 4.90 -15.07 19.00
C HIS A 266 3.46 -15.11 18.48
N PHE A 267 3.30 -14.90 17.17
CA PHE A 267 2.01 -15.07 16.51
C PHE A 267 1.72 -16.54 16.27
N ILE A 268 0.45 -16.94 16.40
CA ILE A 268 0.04 -18.34 16.21
C ILE A 268 -0.10 -18.60 14.71
N LYS A 269 0.70 -19.53 14.17
CA LYS A 269 0.50 -20.11 12.84
C LYS A 269 -0.69 -21.07 12.93
N LEU A 270 -1.89 -20.58 12.61
CA LEU A 270 -3.13 -21.35 12.58
C LEU A 270 -3.29 -22.13 11.28
#